data_AF-A0A413BFN7-F1
#
_entry.id   AF-A0A413BFN7-F1
#
_cell.length_a   1.000
_cell.length_b   1.000
_cell.length_c   1.000
_cell.angle_alpha   90.00
_cell.angle_beta   90.00
_cell.angle_gamma   90.00
#
_symmetry.space_group_name_H-M   'P 1'
#
loop_
_entity.id
_entity.type
_entity.pdbx_description
1 polymer ?
#
loop_
_entity_poly.entity_id
_entity_poly.type
_entity_poly.pdbx_seq_one_letter_code
_entity_poly.pdbx_strand_id
1 'polypeptide(L)'
;MKDETAINSYELTLTPNYVSDWNFNDALRELIQNGTDQEVLDPDNEFQIDYSQKEKVLRLKNRKSALKINTLLLGRSSKANNEDTVGQFGEGYKIAALVLNRLGKTFTIYNNEKNEVWESRFKNSEKWLEKILCFYVSKRKTDDHGLCIEVGNVTQGEFNDLYKVWLHLDDCDYSKAETKYGEIILDEAYAGEVYVNGLFVDCNSDLKYGYNFKPKYIRLERDRKTCDTWNVEDTTSLMIAEAMVKGDIPMEKVRKMVEERADDVYHFEFNAYRDNVKKVQEMLIESFDTQNPQPYSVPVDSQEDIRKVKAYGGNPVVVPAGVAKLLKEEKDKRIKELTEIPCANAMTLKDKFNRWYDVYAEGIRDEARMEIRNLIDELE
;
A
#
# COMPACT_ATOMS: atom_id res chain seq x y z
N MET A 1 -37.62 -34.60 -31.10
CA MET A 1 -36.17 -34.51 -31.37
C MET A 1 -35.52 -34.11 -30.06
N LYS A 2 -34.69 -34.98 -29.48
CA LYS A 2 -33.87 -34.61 -28.32
C LYS A 2 -32.85 -33.58 -28.81
N ASP A 3 -32.97 -32.36 -28.32
CA ASP A 3 -31.95 -31.34 -28.50
C ASP A 3 -30.78 -31.73 -27.60
N GLU A 4 -29.96 -32.70 -28.05
CA GLU A 4 -28.71 -33.05 -27.39
C GLU A 4 -27.77 -31.86 -27.59
N THR A 5 -27.85 -30.92 -26.67
CA THR A 5 -26.91 -29.81 -26.56
C THR A 5 -25.53 -30.42 -26.37
N ALA A 6 -24.70 -30.36 -27.43
CA ALA A 6 -23.35 -30.91 -27.39
C ALA A 6 -22.57 -30.32 -26.21
N ILE A 7 -22.11 -31.20 -25.31
CA ILE A 7 -21.28 -30.84 -24.17
C ILE A 7 -19.83 -31.12 -24.55
N ASN A 8 -19.02 -30.07 -24.64
CA ASN A 8 -17.59 -30.20 -24.90
C ASN A 8 -16.83 -30.25 -23.57
N SER A 9 -15.96 -31.25 -23.39
CA SER A 9 -15.10 -31.35 -22.21
C SER A 9 -13.69 -30.84 -22.51
N TYR A 10 -13.19 -29.96 -21.66
CA TYR A 10 -11.85 -29.39 -21.73
C TYR A 10 -11.06 -29.81 -20.50
N GLU A 11 -10.11 -30.73 -20.68
CA GLU A 11 -9.21 -31.18 -19.62
C GLU A 11 -8.15 -30.12 -19.34
N LEU A 12 -8.02 -29.71 -18.08
CA LEU A 12 -6.90 -28.89 -17.63
C LEU A 12 -5.88 -29.81 -16.96
N THR A 13 -4.60 -29.67 -17.30
CA THR A 13 -3.50 -30.45 -16.70
C THR A 13 -3.18 -29.92 -15.29
N LEU A 14 -4.19 -29.93 -14.42
CA LEU A 14 -4.16 -29.46 -13.05
C LEU A 14 -4.76 -30.54 -12.15
N THR A 15 -3.95 -31.08 -11.25
CA THR A 15 -4.36 -32.09 -10.27
C THR A 15 -4.98 -31.42 -9.04
N PRO A 16 -5.86 -32.11 -8.27
CA PRO A 16 -6.49 -31.53 -7.09
C PRO A 16 -5.52 -30.93 -6.07
N ASN A 17 -4.29 -31.43 -5.98
CA ASN A 17 -3.30 -31.02 -4.98
C ASN A 17 -2.48 -29.78 -5.38
N TYR A 18 -2.66 -29.25 -6.59
CA TYR A 18 -2.04 -27.99 -6.98
C TYR A 18 -2.53 -26.86 -6.05
N VAL A 19 -1.62 -25.99 -5.60
CA VAL A 19 -1.89 -24.94 -4.60
C VAL A 19 -2.68 -25.45 -3.39
N SER A 20 -2.24 -26.57 -2.79
CA SER A 20 -2.96 -27.25 -1.70
C SER A 20 -3.11 -26.42 -0.42
N ASP A 21 -2.27 -25.41 -0.25
CA ASP A 21 -2.31 -24.40 0.82
C ASP A 21 -3.46 -23.39 0.65
N TRP A 22 -4.04 -23.26 -0.55
CA TRP A 22 -5.13 -22.32 -0.81
C TRP A 22 -6.47 -22.76 -0.22
N ASN A 23 -7.16 -21.82 0.40
CA ASN A 23 -8.48 -21.98 1.00
C ASN A 23 -9.60 -21.27 0.18
N PHE A 24 -10.82 -21.24 0.72
CA PHE A 24 -11.98 -20.63 0.08
C PHE A 24 -11.77 -19.13 -0.23
N ASN A 25 -11.23 -18.38 0.73
CA ASN A 25 -10.97 -16.94 0.58
C ASN A 25 -9.91 -16.69 -0.49
N ASP A 26 -8.86 -17.51 -0.56
CA ASP A 26 -7.83 -17.41 -1.61
C ASP A 26 -8.41 -17.57 -3.02
N ALA A 27 -9.33 -18.52 -3.19
CA ALA A 27 -10.03 -18.70 -4.46
C ALA A 27 -10.93 -17.51 -4.80
N LEU A 28 -11.68 -16.98 -3.83
CA LEU A 28 -12.55 -15.84 -4.07
C LEU A 28 -11.77 -14.54 -4.32
N ARG A 29 -10.61 -14.35 -3.68
CA ARG A 29 -9.70 -13.23 -3.98
C ARG A 29 -9.40 -13.12 -5.47
N GLU A 30 -9.04 -14.24 -6.12
CA GLU A 30 -8.79 -14.26 -7.57
C GLU A 30 -10.03 -13.90 -8.40
N LEU A 31 -11.22 -14.33 -7.99
CA LEU A 31 -12.44 -14.04 -8.72
C LEU A 31 -12.87 -12.58 -8.56
N ILE A 32 -12.85 -12.07 -7.33
CA ILE A 32 -13.17 -10.68 -7.00
C ILE A 32 -12.23 -9.76 -7.75
N GLN A 33 -10.93 -10.03 -7.70
CA GLN A 33 -9.97 -9.19 -8.40
C GLN A 33 -10.15 -9.21 -9.91
N ASN A 34 -10.48 -10.37 -10.48
CA ASN A 34 -10.75 -10.43 -11.91
C ASN A 34 -11.95 -9.55 -12.28
N GLY A 35 -12.97 -9.49 -11.42
CA GLY A 35 -14.13 -8.64 -11.63
C GLY A 35 -13.84 -7.16 -11.42
N THR A 36 -13.18 -6.77 -10.33
CA THR A 36 -12.82 -5.36 -10.06
C THR A 36 -11.82 -4.82 -11.07
N ASP A 37 -10.85 -5.60 -11.52
CA ASP A 37 -9.94 -5.22 -12.62
C ASP A 37 -10.73 -4.90 -13.91
N GLN A 38 -11.86 -5.56 -14.17
CA GLN A 38 -12.67 -5.27 -15.37
C GLN A 38 -13.46 -3.98 -15.24
N GLU A 39 -13.92 -3.65 -14.04
CA GLU A 39 -14.59 -2.38 -13.74
C GLU A 39 -13.62 -1.19 -13.80
N VAL A 40 -12.39 -1.35 -13.32
CA VAL A 40 -11.34 -0.32 -13.44
C VAL A 40 -11.04 0.00 -14.91
N LEU A 41 -11.07 -1.00 -15.79
CA LEU A 41 -10.84 -0.82 -17.23
C LEU A 41 -12.05 -0.25 -17.99
N ASP A 42 -13.26 -0.57 -17.56
CA ASP A 42 -14.51 -0.09 -18.12
C ASP A 42 -15.47 0.22 -16.94
N PRO A 43 -15.58 1.49 -16.50
CA PRO A 43 -16.41 1.87 -15.35
C PRO A 43 -17.89 1.50 -15.48
N ASP A 44 -18.39 1.31 -16.70
CA ASP A 44 -19.77 0.85 -16.93
C ASP A 44 -19.91 -0.69 -16.78
N ASN A 45 -18.80 -1.41 -16.58
CA ASN A 45 -18.74 -2.86 -16.35
C ASN A 45 -18.65 -3.18 -14.85
N GLU A 46 -19.53 -2.54 -14.08
CA GLU A 46 -19.69 -2.66 -12.64
C GLU A 46 -19.58 -4.12 -12.17
N PHE A 47 -18.73 -4.34 -11.16
CA PHE A 47 -18.58 -5.62 -10.49
C PHE A 47 -19.55 -5.73 -9.31
N GLN A 48 -20.29 -6.84 -9.24
CA GLN A 48 -21.27 -7.07 -8.18
C GLN A 48 -21.12 -8.47 -7.57
N ILE A 49 -21.31 -8.56 -6.26
CA ILE A 49 -21.37 -9.83 -5.53
C ILE A 49 -22.75 -9.99 -4.89
N ASP A 50 -23.45 -11.08 -5.21
CA ASP A 50 -24.74 -11.42 -4.62
C ASP A 50 -24.67 -12.77 -3.90
N TYR A 51 -25.24 -12.87 -2.70
CA TYR A 51 -25.36 -14.14 -1.99
C TYR A 51 -26.82 -14.51 -1.71
N SER A 52 -27.18 -15.75 -2.06
CA SER A 52 -28.48 -16.35 -1.74
C SER A 52 -28.31 -17.37 -0.63
N GLN A 53 -28.73 -17.01 0.59
CA GLN A 53 -28.69 -17.91 1.75
C GLN A 53 -29.56 -19.16 1.54
N LYS A 54 -30.70 -19.01 0.86
CA LYS A 54 -31.63 -20.12 0.55
C LYS A 54 -31.00 -21.13 -0.40
N GLU A 55 -30.32 -20.66 -1.43
CA GLU A 55 -29.67 -21.52 -2.43
C GLU A 55 -28.26 -21.95 -2.00
N LYS A 56 -27.67 -21.26 -1.02
CA LYS A 56 -26.25 -21.37 -0.62
C LYS A 56 -25.32 -21.11 -1.81
N VAL A 57 -25.62 -20.03 -2.53
CA VAL A 57 -24.96 -19.69 -3.79
C VAL A 57 -24.46 -18.25 -3.74
N LEU A 58 -23.18 -18.07 -4.07
CA LEU A 58 -22.53 -16.78 -4.27
C LEU A 58 -22.39 -16.53 -5.78
N ARG A 59 -22.70 -15.32 -6.24
CA ARG A 59 -22.62 -14.92 -7.64
C ARG A 59 -21.75 -13.68 -7.76
N LEU A 60 -20.72 -13.76 -8.60
CA LEU A 60 -19.84 -12.66 -8.94
C LEU A 60 -20.13 -12.25 -10.40
N LYS A 61 -20.54 -11.00 -10.63
CA LYS A 61 -21.11 -10.54 -11.91
C LYS A 61 -20.36 -9.34 -12.47
N ASN A 62 -20.17 -9.33 -13.79
CA ASN A 62 -19.74 -8.17 -14.58
C ASN A 62 -20.62 -8.09 -15.84
N ARG A 63 -21.26 -6.93 -16.09
CA ARG A 63 -22.33 -6.80 -17.10
C ARG A 63 -21.86 -6.81 -18.57
N LYS A 64 -20.59 -6.49 -18.82
CA LYS A 64 -20.01 -6.38 -20.17
C LYS A 64 -18.85 -7.37 -20.42
N SER A 65 -18.51 -8.21 -19.44
CA SER A 65 -17.45 -9.20 -19.59
C SER A 65 -17.91 -10.47 -20.32
N ALA A 66 -16.98 -11.11 -21.04
CA ALA A 66 -17.21 -12.42 -21.66
C ALA A 66 -15.88 -13.19 -21.79
N LEU A 67 -15.91 -14.52 -21.62
CA LEU A 67 -14.71 -15.36 -21.76
C LEU A 67 -14.61 -16.01 -23.14
N LYS A 68 -13.39 -16.08 -23.69
CA LYS A 68 -13.09 -16.88 -24.88
C LYS A 68 -12.64 -18.27 -24.47
N ILE A 69 -13.04 -19.31 -25.20
CA ILE A 69 -12.74 -20.70 -24.84
C ILE A 69 -11.24 -20.96 -24.64
N ASN A 70 -10.41 -20.32 -25.46
CA ASN A 70 -8.95 -20.41 -25.35
C ASN A 70 -8.37 -19.75 -24.10
N THR A 71 -9.14 -19.02 -23.29
CA THR A 71 -8.71 -18.60 -21.94
C THR A 71 -8.56 -19.78 -20.98
N LEU A 72 -9.07 -20.97 -21.32
CA LEU A 72 -8.80 -22.21 -20.59
C LEU A 72 -7.33 -22.66 -20.70
N LEU A 73 -6.59 -22.20 -21.72
CA LEU A 73 -5.15 -22.46 -21.83
C LEU A 73 -4.39 -21.76 -20.68
N LEU A 74 -3.47 -22.48 -20.05
CA LEU A 74 -2.52 -21.89 -19.10
C LEU A 74 -1.52 -20.99 -19.84
N GLY A 75 -0.99 -19.97 -19.17
CA GLY A 75 -0.10 -18.96 -19.76
C GLY A 75 -0.74 -17.99 -20.76
N ARG A 76 -2.05 -18.10 -21.03
CA ARG A 76 -2.76 -17.16 -21.92
C ARG A 76 -3.45 -16.06 -21.11
N SER A 77 -2.83 -14.89 -21.08
CA SER A 77 -3.37 -13.69 -20.43
C SER A 77 -3.75 -12.62 -21.45
N SER A 78 -4.88 -11.94 -21.24
CA SER A 78 -5.24 -10.71 -21.95
C SER A 78 -4.74 -9.44 -21.26
N LYS A 79 -4.10 -9.57 -20.08
CA LYS A 79 -3.70 -8.46 -19.20
C LYS A 79 -2.18 -8.18 -19.20
N ALA A 80 -1.41 -8.80 -20.09
CA ALA A 80 0.02 -8.53 -20.20
C ALA A 80 0.24 -7.05 -20.59
N ASN A 81 0.87 -6.27 -19.69
CA ASN A 81 1.27 -4.85 -19.84
C ASN A 81 0.27 -3.76 -19.37
N ASN A 82 -0.72 -4.05 -18.51
CA ASN A 82 -1.54 -2.97 -17.92
C ASN A 82 -1.22 -2.74 -16.43
N GLU A 83 -0.64 -1.57 -16.11
CA GLU A 83 -0.27 -1.14 -14.74
C GLU A 83 -1.50 -0.88 -13.84
N ASP A 84 -2.68 -0.67 -14.44
CA ASP A 84 -3.92 -0.39 -13.72
C ASP A 84 -4.66 -1.68 -13.29
N THR A 85 -4.17 -2.85 -13.70
CA THR A 85 -4.74 -4.15 -13.30
C THR A 85 -3.79 -4.91 -12.37
N VAL A 86 -4.34 -5.53 -11.34
CA VAL A 86 -3.54 -6.33 -10.40
C VAL A 86 -3.27 -7.74 -10.99
N GLY A 87 -4.08 -8.22 -11.94
CA GLY A 87 -3.98 -9.58 -12.48
C GLY A 87 -3.07 -9.75 -13.69
N GLN A 88 -1.99 -10.54 -13.58
CA GLN A 88 -0.98 -10.66 -14.65
C GLN A 88 -1.06 -11.96 -15.48
N PHE A 89 -1.35 -13.11 -14.85
CA PHE A 89 -1.06 -14.43 -15.44
C PHE A 89 -2.19 -15.06 -16.28
N GLY A 90 -3.43 -14.52 -16.22
CA GLY A 90 -4.57 -15.10 -16.96
C GLY A 90 -4.99 -16.50 -16.45
N GLU A 91 -4.57 -16.86 -15.24
CA GLU A 91 -4.78 -18.19 -14.64
C GLU A 91 -5.76 -18.20 -13.48
N GLY A 92 -6.03 -17.03 -12.86
CA GLY A 92 -6.73 -16.89 -11.58
C GLY A 92 -8.02 -17.70 -11.48
N TYR A 93 -8.97 -17.53 -12.41
CA TYR A 93 -10.26 -18.22 -12.32
C TYR A 93 -10.16 -19.76 -12.47
N LYS A 94 -9.13 -20.27 -13.17
CA LYS A 94 -8.90 -21.72 -13.32
C LYS A 94 -8.38 -22.31 -12.01
N ILE A 95 -7.48 -21.58 -11.34
CA ILE A 95 -6.97 -21.96 -10.03
C ILE A 95 -8.08 -21.84 -8.97
N ALA A 96 -8.90 -20.78 -9.02
CA ALA A 96 -10.06 -20.65 -8.15
C ALA A 96 -11.04 -21.82 -8.33
N ALA A 97 -11.37 -22.20 -9.58
CA ALA A 97 -12.21 -23.36 -9.86
C ALA A 97 -11.63 -24.66 -9.26
N LEU A 98 -10.32 -24.88 -9.38
CA LEU A 98 -9.61 -26.02 -8.79
C LEU A 98 -9.79 -26.09 -7.27
N VAL A 99 -9.52 -24.97 -6.59
CA VAL A 99 -9.58 -24.88 -5.13
C VAL A 99 -11.03 -25.05 -4.65
N LEU A 100 -11.98 -24.39 -5.31
CA LEU A 100 -13.40 -24.47 -4.97
C LEU A 100 -13.94 -25.90 -5.13
N ASN A 101 -13.65 -26.56 -6.26
CA ASN A 101 -14.02 -27.97 -6.44
C ASN A 101 -13.36 -28.89 -5.40
N ARG A 102 -12.11 -28.63 -4.99
CA ARG A 102 -11.42 -29.40 -3.94
C ARG A 102 -12.13 -29.26 -2.59
N LEU A 103 -12.63 -28.07 -2.27
CA LEU A 103 -13.38 -27.77 -1.05
C LEU A 103 -14.84 -28.22 -1.10
N GLY A 104 -15.25 -28.97 -2.12
CA GLY A 104 -16.62 -29.46 -2.28
C GLY A 104 -17.62 -28.40 -2.73
N LYS A 105 -17.14 -27.25 -3.20
CA LYS A 105 -17.98 -26.20 -3.81
C LYS A 105 -18.23 -26.53 -5.28
N THR A 106 -19.37 -26.07 -5.79
CA THR A 106 -19.60 -26.06 -7.24
C THR A 106 -19.05 -24.77 -7.82
N PHE A 107 -18.65 -24.80 -9.09
CA PHE A 107 -18.15 -23.63 -9.79
C PHE A 107 -18.67 -23.66 -11.23
N THR A 108 -19.47 -22.65 -11.56
CA THR A 108 -20.18 -22.55 -12.83
C THR A 108 -19.97 -21.15 -13.39
N ILE A 109 -19.62 -21.05 -14.66
CA ILE A 109 -19.52 -19.78 -15.38
C ILE A 109 -20.69 -19.69 -16.35
N TYR A 110 -21.52 -18.67 -16.18
CA TYR A 110 -22.52 -18.24 -17.14
C TYR A 110 -21.90 -17.17 -18.04
N ASN A 111 -21.53 -17.56 -19.26
CA ASN A 111 -20.91 -16.69 -20.27
C ASN A 111 -22.01 -16.25 -21.25
N ASN A 112 -22.84 -15.32 -20.79
CA ASN A 112 -24.16 -15.07 -21.35
C ASN A 112 -24.10 -14.54 -22.78
N GLU A 113 -23.14 -13.65 -23.07
CA GLU A 113 -22.88 -13.11 -24.42
C GLU A 113 -22.55 -14.19 -25.46
N LYS A 114 -22.18 -15.40 -25.01
CA LYS A 114 -21.88 -16.53 -25.90
C LYS A 114 -22.90 -17.65 -25.85
N ASN A 115 -23.96 -17.48 -25.05
CA ASN A 115 -24.95 -18.51 -24.76
C ASN A 115 -24.28 -19.82 -24.30
N GLU A 116 -23.31 -19.70 -23.38
CA GLU A 116 -22.51 -20.82 -22.88
C GLU A 116 -22.57 -20.93 -21.36
N VAL A 117 -22.63 -22.17 -20.87
CA VAL A 117 -22.46 -22.50 -19.45
C VAL A 117 -21.25 -23.41 -19.32
N TRP A 118 -20.31 -23.03 -18.46
CA TRP A 118 -19.09 -23.79 -18.22
C TRP A 118 -19.11 -24.30 -16.79
N GLU A 119 -19.25 -25.60 -16.60
CA GLU A 119 -19.23 -26.24 -15.29
C GLU A 119 -17.88 -26.90 -15.05
N SER A 120 -17.25 -26.65 -13.90
CA SER A 120 -16.01 -27.35 -13.54
C SER A 120 -16.25 -28.48 -12.54
N ARG A 121 -15.57 -29.60 -12.76
CA ARG A 121 -15.50 -30.73 -11.84
C ARG A 121 -14.24 -31.54 -12.06
N PHE A 122 -13.86 -32.31 -11.05
CA PHE A 122 -12.81 -33.31 -11.22
C PHE A 122 -13.32 -34.51 -12.01
N LYS A 123 -12.49 -34.99 -12.94
CA LYS A 123 -12.66 -36.30 -13.60
C LYS A 123 -11.35 -37.06 -13.57
N ASN A 124 -11.43 -38.38 -13.65
CA ASN A 124 -10.26 -39.20 -13.96
C ASN A 124 -10.01 -39.08 -15.47
N SER A 125 -8.85 -38.58 -15.86
CA SER A 125 -8.46 -38.52 -17.28
C SER A 125 -7.93 -39.87 -17.74
N GLU A 126 -8.50 -40.39 -18.82
CA GLU A 126 -7.98 -41.59 -19.49
C GLU A 126 -6.63 -41.32 -20.16
N LYS A 127 -6.39 -40.08 -20.59
CA LYS A 127 -5.15 -39.67 -21.24
C LYS A 127 -3.99 -39.56 -20.25
N TRP A 128 -4.25 -38.92 -19.11
CA TRP A 128 -3.21 -38.65 -18.11
C TRP A 128 -3.14 -39.69 -17.00
N LEU A 129 -4.13 -40.60 -16.94
CA LEU A 129 -4.28 -41.62 -15.90
C LEU A 129 -4.30 -41.03 -14.48
N GLU A 130 -4.86 -39.82 -14.34
CA GLU A 130 -4.88 -39.05 -13.11
C GLU A 130 -6.19 -38.25 -12.98
N LYS A 131 -6.60 -37.97 -11.74
CA LYS A 131 -7.70 -37.06 -11.44
C LYS A 131 -7.28 -35.63 -11.72
N ILE A 132 -8.01 -34.96 -12.60
CA ILE A 132 -7.71 -33.60 -13.05
C ILE A 132 -8.96 -32.73 -13.07
N LEU A 133 -8.76 -31.41 -13.03
CA LEU A 133 -9.85 -30.45 -13.25
C LEU A 133 -10.29 -30.47 -14.72
N CYS A 134 -11.59 -30.46 -14.97
CA CYS A 134 -12.16 -30.38 -16.31
C CYS A 134 -13.33 -29.40 -16.34
N PHE A 135 -13.40 -28.60 -17.40
CA PHE A 135 -14.54 -27.76 -17.72
C PHE A 135 -15.43 -28.44 -18.76
N TYR A 136 -16.73 -28.46 -18.49
CA TYR A 136 -17.78 -28.95 -19.38
C TYR A 136 -18.56 -27.74 -19.89
N VAL A 137 -18.48 -27.51 -21.20
CA VAL A 137 -19.08 -26.36 -21.85
C VAL A 137 -20.29 -26.82 -22.64
N SER A 138 -21.46 -26.30 -22.29
CA SER A 138 -22.71 -26.53 -23.00
C SER A 138 -23.26 -25.22 -23.57
N LYS A 139 -24.15 -25.33 -24.57
CA LYS A 139 -24.89 -24.19 -25.08
C LYS A 139 -26.19 -24.02 -24.29
N ARG A 140 -26.46 -22.80 -23.84
CA ARG A 140 -27.69 -22.42 -23.14
C ARG A 140 -28.10 -21.03 -23.61
N LYS A 141 -29.29 -20.92 -24.20
CA LYS A 141 -29.88 -19.61 -24.49
C LYS A 141 -30.23 -18.91 -23.18
N THR A 142 -29.93 -17.62 -23.10
CA THR A 142 -30.25 -16.79 -21.96
C THR A 142 -30.59 -15.38 -22.43
N ASP A 143 -31.46 -14.70 -21.70
CA ASP A 143 -31.75 -13.27 -21.85
C ASP A 143 -30.88 -12.43 -20.90
N ASP A 144 -30.07 -13.08 -20.05
CA ASP A 144 -29.07 -12.41 -19.21
C ASP A 144 -27.90 -11.88 -20.04
N HIS A 145 -27.14 -10.95 -19.47
CA HIS A 145 -25.98 -10.32 -20.10
C HIS A 145 -24.69 -10.53 -19.31
N GLY A 146 -23.56 -10.32 -19.97
CA GLY A 146 -22.24 -10.32 -19.34
C GLY A 146 -21.75 -11.68 -18.84
N LEU A 147 -20.93 -11.66 -17.80
CA LEU A 147 -20.33 -12.83 -17.17
C LEU A 147 -20.83 -12.95 -15.73
N CYS A 148 -21.32 -14.13 -15.36
CA CYS A 148 -21.66 -14.45 -13.98
C CYS A 148 -20.92 -15.73 -13.58
N ILE A 149 -20.08 -15.63 -12.54
CA ILE A 149 -19.43 -16.78 -11.91
C ILE A 149 -20.24 -17.15 -10.68
N GLU A 150 -20.75 -18.37 -10.65
CA GLU A 150 -21.54 -18.91 -9.57
C GLU A 150 -20.72 -19.94 -8.78
N VAL A 151 -20.66 -19.73 -7.46
CA VAL A 151 -20.05 -20.65 -6.51
C VAL A 151 -21.14 -21.19 -5.59
N GLY A 152 -21.45 -22.47 -5.71
CA GLY A 152 -22.47 -23.13 -4.89
C GLY A 152 -21.88 -23.83 -3.67
N ASN A 153 -22.77 -24.26 -2.76
CA ASN A 153 -22.44 -24.81 -1.45
C ASN A 153 -21.70 -23.83 -0.54
N VAL A 154 -21.92 -22.52 -0.70
CA VAL A 154 -21.33 -21.47 0.15
C VAL A 154 -22.22 -21.28 1.38
N THR A 155 -21.64 -21.48 2.57
CA THR A 155 -22.35 -21.28 3.84
C THR A 155 -22.48 -19.79 4.17
N GLN A 156 -23.43 -19.42 5.02
CA GLN A 156 -23.58 -18.04 5.48
C GLN A 156 -22.32 -17.55 6.20
N GLY A 157 -21.67 -18.41 6.98
CA GLY A 157 -20.42 -18.05 7.69
C GLY A 157 -19.29 -17.73 6.70
N GLU A 158 -19.11 -18.54 5.66
CA GLU A 158 -18.12 -18.29 4.61
C GLU A 158 -18.40 -17.00 3.85
N PHE A 159 -19.67 -16.69 3.56
CA PHE A 159 -20.04 -15.42 2.94
C PHE A 159 -19.76 -14.23 3.88
N ASN A 160 -20.16 -14.35 5.15
CA ASN A 160 -19.89 -13.31 6.14
C ASN A 160 -18.40 -13.06 6.30
N ASP A 161 -17.54 -14.08 6.21
CA ASP A 161 -16.09 -13.88 6.31
C ASP A 161 -15.47 -13.14 5.12
N LEU A 162 -16.22 -12.86 4.03
CA LEU A 162 -15.69 -12.16 2.87
C LEU A 162 -15.42 -10.67 3.10
N TYR A 163 -16.00 -10.02 4.11
CA TYR A 163 -15.66 -8.63 4.43
C TYR A 163 -14.17 -8.49 4.79
N LYS A 164 -13.57 -9.57 5.32
CA LYS A 164 -12.13 -9.66 5.62
C LYS A 164 -11.25 -9.70 4.37
N VAL A 165 -11.86 -9.89 3.20
CA VAL A 165 -11.19 -10.06 1.93
C VAL A 165 -11.38 -8.85 1.04
N TRP A 166 -12.59 -8.29 1.02
CA TRP A 166 -12.97 -7.22 0.10
C TRP A 166 -13.73 -6.11 0.81
N LEU A 167 -13.19 -4.90 0.68
CA LEU A 167 -13.65 -3.70 1.36
C LEU A 167 -15.09 -3.30 1.00
N HIS A 168 -15.53 -3.60 -0.24
CA HIS A 168 -16.83 -3.17 -0.76
C HIS A 168 -17.93 -4.23 -0.66
N LEU A 169 -17.78 -5.25 0.20
CA LEU A 169 -18.78 -6.32 0.29
C LEU A 169 -20.10 -5.83 0.91
N ASP A 170 -19.97 -5.02 1.96
CA ASP A 170 -21.07 -4.26 2.53
C ASP A 170 -20.92 -2.83 1.98
N ASP A 171 -22.01 -2.15 1.63
CA ASP A 171 -22.03 -0.71 1.30
C ASP A 171 -21.62 0.13 2.54
N CYS A 172 -20.41 -0.10 3.04
CA CYS A 172 -19.84 0.52 4.21
C CYS A 172 -19.40 1.92 3.80
N ASP A 173 -20.24 2.89 4.15
CA ASP A 173 -19.88 4.31 4.09
C ASP A 173 -18.87 4.58 5.21
N TYR A 174 -17.57 4.54 4.86
CA TYR A 174 -16.48 4.88 5.77
C TYR A 174 -15.95 6.28 5.45
N SER A 175 -15.48 6.99 6.47
CA SER A 175 -14.84 8.30 6.26
C SER A 175 -13.51 8.13 5.52
N LYS A 176 -13.30 8.90 4.45
CA LYS A 176 -12.09 8.78 3.64
C LYS A 176 -11.54 10.11 3.12
N ALA A 177 -10.22 10.15 2.93
CA ALA A 177 -9.52 11.20 2.21
C ALA A 177 -9.01 10.67 0.86
N GLU A 178 -9.43 11.32 -0.24
CA GLU A 178 -9.07 10.92 -1.60
C GLU A 178 -7.71 11.48 -2.01
N THR A 179 -6.82 10.62 -2.49
CA THR A 179 -5.50 11.01 -2.98
C THR A 179 -5.27 10.47 -4.40
N LYS A 180 -4.27 10.99 -5.10
CA LYS A 180 -3.90 10.42 -6.40
C LYS A 180 -3.45 8.95 -6.30
N TYR A 181 -2.95 8.52 -5.13
CA TYR A 181 -2.44 7.17 -4.87
C TYR A 181 -3.53 6.16 -4.50
N GLY A 182 -4.70 6.63 -4.07
CA GLY A 182 -5.75 5.82 -3.46
C GLY A 182 -6.47 6.59 -2.36
N GLU A 183 -7.11 5.86 -1.45
CA GLU A 183 -7.93 6.41 -0.37
C GLU A 183 -7.24 6.17 0.97
N ILE A 184 -7.29 7.17 1.85
CA ILE A 184 -6.96 7.00 3.28
C ILE A 184 -8.29 6.80 4.01
N ILE A 185 -8.45 5.68 4.69
CA ILE A 185 -9.63 5.34 5.49
C ILE A 185 -9.43 5.90 6.90
N LEU A 186 -10.25 6.86 7.29
CA LEU A 186 -10.09 7.66 8.51
C LEU A 186 -10.77 7.04 9.73
N ASP A 187 -11.63 6.06 9.52
CA ASP A 187 -12.34 5.36 10.59
C ASP A 187 -11.39 4.42 11.35
N GLU A 188 -11.34 4.56 12.68
CA GLU A 188 -10.41 3.81 13.54
C GLU A 188 -10.57 2.29 13.44
N ALA A 189 -11.73 1.79 13.01
CA ALA A 189 -11.98 0.37 12.80
C ALA A 189 -11.09 -0.25 11.69
N TYR A 190 -10.58 0.58 10.78
CA TYR A 190 -9.72 0.18 9.65
C TYR A 190 -8.24 0.50 9.90
N ALA A 191 -7.87 1.00 11.07
CA ALA A 191 -6.47 1.31 11.39
C ALA A 191 -5.58 0.07 11.22
N GLY A 192 -4.49 0.21 10.46
CA GLY A 192 -3.57 -0.89 10.15
C GLY A 192 -4.00 -1.74 8.93
N GLU A 193 -5.23 -1.57 8.44
CA GLU A 193 -5.72 -2.38 7.32
C GLU A 193 -5.27 -1.80 5.98
N VAL A 194 -4.62 -2.65 5.18
CA VAL A 194 -4.14 -2.29 3.85
C VAL A 194 -4.97 -3.01 2.80
N TYR A 195 -5.39 -2.27 1.79
CA TYR A 195 -6.17 -2.74 0.67
C TYR A 195 -5.51 -2.30 -0.64
N VAL A 196 -5.59 -3.13 -1.68
CA VAL A 196 -5.21 -2.74 -3.04
C VAL A 196 -6.40 -3.01 -3.96
N ASN A 197 -6.96 -1.93 -4.53
CA ASN A 197 -8.21 -1.98 -5.29
C ASN A 197 -9.35 -2.69 -4.52
N GLY A 198 -9.47 -2.38 -3.23
CA GLY A 198 -10.45 -2.94 -2.30
C GLY A 198 -10.12 -4.33 -1.76
N LEU A 199 -9.05 -4.99 -2.19
CA LEU A 199 -8.66 -6.31 -1.65
C LEU A 199 -7.72 -6.18 -0.47
N PHE A 200 -8.10 -6.74 0.68
CA PHE A 200 -7.31 -6.72 1.92
C PHE A 200 -5.97 -7.40 1.70
N VAL A 201 -4.85 -6.80 2.05
CA VAL A 201 -3.50 -7.36 1.89
C VAL A 201 -2.77 -7.25 3.21
N ASP A 202 -2.10 -8.33 3.60
CA ASP A 202 -1.31 -8.37 4.82
C ASP A 202 -0.04 -7.50 4.65
N CYS A 203 0.17 -6.61 5.61
CA CYS A 203 1.27 -5.64 5.63
C CYS A 203 1.86 -5.56 7.02
N ASN A 204 3.19 -5.71 7.12
CA ASN A 204 3.91 -5.64 8.39
C ASN A 204 4.30 -4.19 8.76
N SER A 205 3.32 -3.28 8.82
CA SER A 205 3.52 -1.89 9.30
C SER A 205 2.44 -1.55 10.33
N ASP A 206 2.81 -0.79 11.36
CA ASP A 206 1.90 -0.30 12.40
C ASP A 206 1.27 1.03 11.96
N LEU A 207 0.36 0.94 10.98
CA LEU A 207 -0.28 2.11 10.38
C LEU A 207 -1.43 2.63 11.25
N LYS A 208 -1.52 3.94 11.38
CA LYS A 208 -2.57 4.61 12.17
C LYS A 208 -3.90 4.74 11.44
N TYR A 209 -3.89 4.70 10.12
CA TYR A 209 -5.09 4.72 9.29
C TYR A 209 -5.22 3.43 8.48
N GLY A 210 -6.39 3.22 7.90
CA GLY A 210 -6.55 2.23 6.83
C GLY A 210 -6.20 2.84 5.48
N TYR A 211 -5.80 2.02 4.52
CA TYR A 211 -5.36 2.50 3.20
C TYR A 211 -5.87 1.61 2.09
N ASN A 212 -6.48 2.21 1.06
CA ASN A 212 -6.86 1.52 -0.16
C ASN A 212 -6.08 2.09 -1.35
N PHE A 213 -5.05 1.38 -1.78
CA PHE A 213 -4.13 1.81 -2.84
C PHE A 213 -4.65 1.48 -4.23
N LYS A 214 -4.31 2.34 -5.20
CA LYS A 214 -4.43 2.01 -6.61
C LYS A 214 -3.34 1.00 -7.01
N PRO A 215 -3.66 0.01 -7.86
CA PRO A 215 -2.73 -1.05 -8.29
C PRO A 215 -1.36 -0.57 -8.79
N LYS A 216 -1.33 0.58 -9.46
CA LYS A 216 -0.13 1.18 -10.01
C LYS A 216 0.97 1.46 -8.97
N TYR A 217 0.60 1.72 -7.73
CA TYR A 217 1.55 2.14 -6.68
C TYR A 217 2.03 0.98 -5.81
N ILE A 218 1.19 -0.04 -5.62
CA ILE A 218 1.53 -1.22 -4.81
C ILE A 218 1.46 -2.47 -5.66
N ARG A 219 2.63 -3.07 -5.91
CA ARG A 219 2.73 -4.37 -6.57
C ARG A 219 2.45 -5.48 -5.57
N LEU A 220 1.52 -6.37 -5.92
CA LEU A 220 1.24 -7.58 -5.15
C LEU A 220 2.06 -8.76 -5.65
N GLU A 221 2.37 -9.67 -4.73
CA GLU A 221 2.93 -10.98 -5.05
C GLU A 221 1.90 -11.88 -5.78
N ARG A 222 2.37 -13.01 -6.33
CA ARG A 222 1.54 -13.92 -7.15
C ARG A 222 0.24 -14.34 -6.46
N ASP A 223 0.30 -14.65 -5.17
CA ASP A 223 -0.85 -15.11 -4.37
C ASP A 223 -1.64 -13.94 -3.75
N ARG A 224 -1.16 -12.70 -3.93
CA ARG A 224 -1.81 -11.44 -3.56
C ARG A 224 -2.11 -11.32 -2.06
N LYS A 225 -1.42 -12.08 -1.22
CA LYS A 225 -1.65 -12.06 0.23
C LYS A 225 -0.84 -10.98 0.92
N THR A 226 0.32 -10.66 0.37
CA THR A 226 1.28 -9.72 0.94
C THR A 226 1.70 -8.67 -0.08
N CYS A 227 2.11 -7.51 0.41
CA CYS A 227 2.73 -6.45 -0.37
C CYS A 227 4.13 -6.13 0.17
N ASP A 228 4.92 -5.41 -0.64
CA ASP A 228 6.18 -4.84 -0.20
C ASP A 228 5.94 -3.69 0.78
N THR A 229 6.27 -3.92 2.06
CA THR A 229 6.15 -2.98 3.17
C THR A 229 6.82 -1.64 2.87
N TRP A 230 7.98 -1.63 2.21
CA TRP A 230 8.68 -0.39 1.92
C TRP A 230 7.87 0.50 0.96
N ASN A 231 7.25 -0.10 -0.07
CA ASN A 231 6.40 0.62 -1.01
C ASN A 231 5.13 1.15 -0.32
N VAL A 232 4.59 0.41 0.66
CA VAL A 232 3.45 0.87 1.46
C VAL A 232 3.84 2.11 2.25
N GLU A 233 4.87 2.06 3.09
CA GLU A 233 5.30 3.19 3.94
C GLU A 233 5.72 4.43 3.12
N ASP A 234 6.35 4.23 1.96
CA ASP A 234 6.66 5.33 1.03
C ASP A 234 5.38 5.97 0.48
N THR A 235 4.45 5.14 0.03
CA THR A 235 3.19 5.62 -0.56
C THR A 235 2.29 6.27 0.49
N THR A 236 2.16 5.69 1.69
CA THR A 236 1.37 6.29 2.79
C THR A 236 1.92 7.65 3.18
N SER A 237 3.25 7.81 3.21
CA SER A 237 3.88 9.10 3.49
C SER A 237 3.40 10.14 2.47
N LEU A 238 3.47 9.82 1.18
CA LEU A 238 3.01 10.72 0.12
C LEU A 238 1.50 11.00 0.18
N MET A 239 0.69 10.01 0.55
CA MET A 239 -0.75 10.15 0.74
C MET A 239 -1.08 11.11 1.89
N ILE A 240 -0.43 10.94 3.06
CA ILE A 240 -0.64 11.82 4.23
C ILE A 240 -0.24 13.25 3.90
N ALA A 241 0.88 13.48 3.22
CA ALA A 241 1.27 14.83 2.79
C ALA A 241 0.24 15.44 1.84
N GLU A 242 -0.28 14.68 0.87
CA GLU A 242 -1.32 15.18 -0.05
C GLU A 242 -2.63 15.50 0.69
N ALA A 243 -3.10 14.61 1.55
CA ALA A 243 -4.33 14.79 2.33
C ALA A 243 -4.22 15.99 3.30
N MET A 244 -3.05 16.20 3.90
CA MET A 244 -2.79 17.38 4.73
C MET A 244 -2.89 18.67 3.92
N VAL A 245 -2.26 18.72 2.73
CA VAL A 245 -2.26 19.92 1.88
C VAL A 245 -3.66 20.24 1.33
N LYS A 246 -4.49 19.23 1.12
CA LYS A 246 -5.91 19.40 0.75
C LYS A 246 -6.79 19.87 1.92
N GLY A 247 -6.34 19.66 3.15
CA GLY A 247 -7.09 19.97 4.37
C GLY A 247 -7.93 18.81 4.91
N ASP A 248 -7.82 17.62 4.32
CA ASP A 248 -8.57 16.42 4.74
C ASP A 248 -8.03 15.86 6.06
N ILE A 249 -6.71 15.97 6.30
CA ILE A 249 -6.07 15.60 7.56
C ILE A 249 -5.52 16.86 8.24
N PRO A 250 -5.95 17.18 9.47
CA PRO A 250 -5.44 18.35 10.20
C PRO A 250 -3.93 18.29 10.39
N MET A 251 -3.26 19.42 10.19
CA MET A 251 -1.82 19.55 10.36
C MET A 251 -1.32 19.06 11.72
N GLU A 252 -2.03 19.37 12.82
CA GLU A 252 -1.62 18.94 14.16
C GLU A 252 -1.56 17.41 14.30
N LYS A 253 -2.42 16.67 13.57
CA LYS A 253 -2.33 15.21 13.52
C LYS A 253 -1.06 14.77 12.81
N VAL A 254 -0.75 15.36 11.66
CA VAL A 254 0.48 15.03 10.90
C VAL A 254 1.73 15.36 11.71
N ARG A 255 1.76 16.51 12.39
CA ARG A 255 2.88 16.87 13.29
C ARG A 255 3.09 15.80 14.36
N LYS A 256 2.02 15.41 15.05
CA LYS A 256 2.08 14.35 16.07
C LYS A 256 2.59 13.02 15.49
N MET A 257 2.18 12.66 14.28
CA MET A 257 2.68 11.45 13.60
C MET A 257 4.18 11.52 13.33
N VAL A 258 4.72 12.68 12.93
CA VAL A 258 6.16 12.89 12.71
C VAL A 258 6.94 12.85 14.02
N GLU A 259 6.42 13.48 15.08
CA GLU A 259 7.01 13.45 16.43
C GLU A 259 7.11 12.02 16.98
N GLU A 260 6.05 11.22 16.79
CA GLU A 260 5.95 9.83 17.22
C GLU A 260 6.64 8.84 16.27
N ARG A 261 7.10 9.31 15.09
CA ARG A 261 7.68 8.48 14.02
C ARG A 261 6.76 7.34 13.59
N ALA A 262 5.48 7.64 13.39
CA ALA A 262 4.52 6.68 12.87
C ALA A 262 4.93 6.16 11.48
N ASP A 263 4.66 4.89 11.22
CA ASP A 263 5.02 4.22 9.96
C ASP A 263 4.37 4.91 8.75
N ASP A 264 3.16 5.44 8.92
CA ASP A 264 2.42 6.19 7.90
C ASP A 264 3.21 7.37 7.30
N VAL A 265 4.14 7.96 8.06
CA VAL A 265 4.93 9.15 7.69
C VAL A 265 6.43 8.92 7.70
N TYR A 266 6.85 7.66 7.87
CA TYR A 266 8.25 7.29 8.11
C TYR A 266 9.19 7.77 6.99
N HIS A 267 8.70 7.80 5.74
CA HIS A 267 9.49 8.17 4.56
C HIS A 267 9.43 9.65 4.18
N PHE A 268 8.88 10.54 5.02
CA PHE A 268 8.99 11.98 4.79
C PHE A 268 10.44 12.46 4.65
N GLU A 269 11.36 11.92 5.43
CA GLU A 269 12.78 12.31 5.40
C GLU A 269 13.43 12.04 4.03
N PHE A 270 12.98 11.00 3.32
CA PHE A 270 13.49 10.64 2.00
C PHE A 270 12.77 11.36 0.86
N ASN A 271 11.60 11.93 1.14
CA ASN A 271 10.73 12.58 0.16
C ASN A 271 10.68 14.11 0.28
N ALA A 272 11.60 14.72 1.05
CA ALA A 272 11.69 16.18 1.24
C ALA A 272 11.72 17.00 -0.07
N TYR A 273 12.16 16.42 -1.20
CA TYR A 273 12.17 17.10 -2.50
C TYR A 273 10.78 17.24 -3.14
N ARG A 274 9.76 16.51 -2.67
CA ARG A 274 8.39 16.50 -3.21
C ARG A 274 7.58 17.70 -2.71
N ASP A 275 6.82 18.34 -3.59
CA ASP A 275 6.10 19.60 -3.27
C ASP A 275 5.17 19.51 -2.06
N ASN A 276 4.40 18.43 -1.91
CA ASN A 276 3.52 18.27 -0.75
C ASN A 276 4.31 18.04 0.55
N VAL A 277 5.46 17.38 0.49
CA VAL A 277 6.32 17.15 1.67
C VAL A 277 7.06 18.43 2.04
N LYS A 278 7.47 19.26 1.07
CA LYS A 278 7.99 20.61 1.35
C LYS A 278 7.00 21.46 2.12
N LYS A 279 5.71 21.39 1.76
CA LYS A 279 4.66 22.06 2.54
C LYS A 279 4.59 21.55 3.98
N VAL A 280 4.73 20.23 4.20
CA VAL A 280 4.83 19.68 5.57
C VAL A 280 6.04 20.29 6.30
N GLN A 281 7.20 20.40 5.65
CA GLN A 281 8.39 21.02 6.24
C GLN A 281 8.18 22.50 6.59
N GLU A 282 7.68 23.30 5.64
CA GLU A 282 7.35 24.71 5.85
C GLU A 282 6.44 24.90 7.06
N MET A 283 5.38 24.08 7.16
CA MET A 283 4.47 24.12 8.31
C MET A 283 5.14 23.74 9.63
N LEU A 284 6.01 22.72 9.63
CA LEU A 284 6.77 22.35 10.83
C LEU A 284 7.73 23.46 11.27
N ILE A 285 8.33 24.16 10.31
CA ILE A 285 9.19 25.33 10.56
C ILE A 285 8.37 26.47 11.18
N GLU A 286 7.22 26.82 10.60
CA GLU A 286 6.33 27.85 11.14
C GLU A 286 5.84 27.51 12.56
N SER A 287 5.47 26.25 12.79
CA SER A 287 5.07 25.77 14.12
C SER A 287 6.23 25.87 15.11
N PHE A 288 7.44 25.46 14.71
CA PHE A 288 8.64 25.57 15.51
C PHE A 288 8.96 27.03 15.87
N ASP A 289 8.92 27.94 14.91
CA ASP A 289 9.21 29.37 15.12
C ASP A 289 8.17 30.05 16.00
N THR A 290 6.90 29.68 15.85
CA THR A 290 5.81 30.17 16.72
C THR A 290 5.99 29.72 18.16
N GLN A 291 6.41 28.48 18.39
CA GLN A 291 6.68 27.93 19.72
C GLN A 291 7.99 28.45 20.32
N ASN A 292 8.94 28.86 19.49
CA ASN A 292 10.28 29.29 19.88
C ASN A 292 10.60 30.69 19.33
N PRO A 293 9.91 31.75 19.81
CA PRO A 293 10.05 33.11 19.27
C PRO A 293 11.40 33.78 19.58
N GLN A 294 12.29 33.08 20.30
CA GLN A 294 13.62 33.59 20.62
C GLN A 294 14.47 33.68 19.34
N PRO A 295 15.28 34.74 19.17
CA PRO A 295 16.13 34.89 17.99
C PRO A 295 17.12 33.73 17.90
N TYR A 296 17.43 33.32 16.67
CA TYR A 296 18.40 32.26 16.38
C TYR A 296 18.06 30.92 17.05
N SER A 297 16.78 30.60 17.15
CA SER A 297 16.33 29.27 17.58
C SER A 297 16.60 28.23 16.48
N VAL A 298 17.30 27.16 16.84
CA VAL A 298 17.68 26.08 15.92
C VAL A 298 17.14 24.74 16.42
N PRO A 299 16.39 23.98 15.59
CA PRO A 299 15.93 22.64 15.96
C PRO A 299 17.11 21.67 15.90
N VAL A 300 17.48 21.06 17.03
CA VAL A 300 18.66 20.18 17.14
C VAL A 300 18.29 18.82 17.75
N ASP A 301 19.10 17.80 17.45
CA ASP A 301 18.92 16.43 17.92
C ASP A 301 20.21 15.79 18.47
N SER A 302 21.33 16.52 18.43
CA SER A 302 22.64 16.02 18.88
C SER A 302 23.31 16.96 19.88
N GLN A 303 24.16 16.40 20.76
CA GLN A 303 24.96 17.20 21.69
C GLN A 303 25.97 18.09 20.96
N GLU A 304 26.47 17.65 19.81
CA GLU A 304 27.34 18.44 18.94
C GLU A 304 26.63 19.70 18.45
N ASP A 305 25.42 19.56 17.90
CA ASP A 305 24.63 20.70 17.43
C ASP A 305 24.28 21.66 18.58
N ILE A 306 23.93 21.12 19.77
CA ILE A 306 23.65 21.93 20.96
C ILE A 306 24.86 22.80 21.32
N ARG A 307 26.06 22.21 21.38
CA ARG A 307 27.30 22.95 21.67
C ARG A 307 27.59 23.97 20.60
N LYS A 308 27.44 23.60 19.33
CA LYS A 308 27.67 24.50 18.19
C LYS A 308 26.75 25.71 18.24
N VAL A 309 25.45 25.51 18.36
CA VAL A 309 24.48 26.60 18.41
C VAL A 309 24.74 27.51 19.62
N LYS A 310 25.00 26.95 20.81
CA LYS A 310 25.36 27.74 22.01
C LYS A 310 26.65 28.52 21.82
N ALA A 311 27.69 27.89 21.27
CA ALA A 311 28.97 28.53 21.03
C ALA A 311 28.78 29.77 20.17
N TYR A 312 27.94 29.71 19.14
CA TYR A 312 27.63 30.83 18.25
C TYR A 312 26.56 31.82 18.78
N GLY A 313 26.08 31.64 20.01
CA GLY A 313 25.13 32.57 20.66
C GLY A 313 23.67 32.36 20.24
N GLY A 314 23.37 31.23 19.59
CA GLY A 314 22.00 30.82 19.25
C GLY A 314 21.32 30.06 20.38
N ASN A 315 20.03 29.79 20.19
CA ASN A 315 19.18 29.02 21.10
C ASN A 315 18.94 27.61 20.55
N PRO A 316 19.65 26.56 21.01
CA PRO A 316 19.33 25.21 20.58
C PRO A 316 18.04 24.71 21.23
N VAL A 317 17.11 24.24 20.42
CA VAL A 317 15.85 23.63 20.89
C VAL A 317 15.88 22.16 20.50
N VAL A 318 15.85 21.28 21.49
CA VAL A 318 15.85 19.84 21.25
C VAL A 318 14.50 19.41 20.70
N VAL A 319 14.48 18.79 19.52
CA VAL A 319 13.26 18.30 18.88
C VAL A 319 13.29 16.77 18.72
N PRO A 320 12.13 16.10 18.58
CA PRO A 320 12.08 14.67 18.31
C PRO A 320 12.83 14.28 17.04
N ALA A 321 13.40 13.07 17.00
CA ALA A 321 14.26 12.63 15.90
C ALA A 321 13.59 12.67 14.52
N GLY A 322 12.28 12.36 14.42
CA GLY A 322 11.55 12.46 13.16
C GLY A 322 11.50 13.89 12.62
N VAL A 323 11.24 14.85 13.51
CA VAL A 323 11.24 16.28 13.18
C VAL A 323 12.64 16.75 12.80
N ALA A 324 13.67 16.37 13.58
CA ALA A 324 15.04 16.78 13.32
C ALA A 324 15.55 16.33 11.95
N LYS A 325 15.25 15.09 11.57
CA LYS A 325 15.63 14.55 10.26
C LYS A 325 14.91 15.25 9.13
N LEU A 326 13.61 15.51 9.28
CA LEU A 326 12.82 16.21 8.28
C LEU A 326 13.24 17.68 8.13
N LEU A 327 13.72 18.32 9.21
CA LEU A 327 14.20 19.70 9.23
C LEU A 327 15.73 19.83 9.08
N LYS A 328 16.42 18.78 8.64
CA LYS A 328 17.88 18.75 8.56
C LYS A 328 18.47 19.91 7.74
N GLU A 329 17.91 20.18 6.56
CA GLU A 329 18.40 21.26 5.69
C GLU A 329 18.19 22.64 6.32
N GLU A 330 17.06 22.86 6.99
CA GLU A 330 16.78 24.12 7.70
C GLU A 330 17.67 24.26 8.94
N LYS A 331 17.92 23.18 9.68
CA LYS A 331 18.91 23.15 10.78
C LYS A 331 20.29 23.57 10.27
N ASP A 332 20.77 22.93 9.20
CA ASP A 332 22.09 23.20 8.63
C ASP A 332 22.21 24.64 8.12
N LYS A 333 21.15 25.16 7.48
CA LYS A 333 21.05 26.55 7.05
C LYS A 333 21.12 27.53 8.23
N ARG A 334 20.31 27.33 9.28
CA ARG A 334 20.30 28.20 10.48
C ARG A 334 21.64 28.18 11.21
N ILE A 335 22.29 27.02 11.32
CA ILE A 335 23.63 26.91 11.90
C ILE A 335 24.65 27.68 11.06
N LYS A 336 24.59 27.59 9.73
CA LYS A 336 25.49 28.32 8.85
C LYS A 336 25.29 29.83 9.00
N GLU A 337 24.05 30.31 8.94
CA GLU A 337 23.72 31.72 9.15
C GLU A 337 24.27 32.22 10.48
N LEU A 338 24.07 31.47 11.57
CA LEU A 338 24.64 31.75 12.90
C LEU A 338 26.17 31.91 12.90
N THR A 339 26.88 31.06 12.16
CA THR A 339 28.34 31.12 12.10
C THR A 339 28.86 32.32 11.30
N GLU A 340 28.04 32.88 10.42
CA GLU A 340 28.37 34.03 9.57
C GLU A 340 28.02 35.38 10.23
N ILE A 341 27.27 35.39 11.35
CA ILE A 341 26.92 36.62 12.07
C ILE A 341 28.19 37.32 12.58
N PRO A 342 28.42 38.60 12.20
CA PRO A 342 29.53 39.37 12.74
C PRO A 342 29.42 39.48 14.26
N CYS A 343 30.46 39.07 14.98
CA CYS A 343 30.44 39.19 16.44
C CYS A 343 30.38 40.67 16.84
N ALA A 344 29.39 41.04 17.65
CA ALA A 344 29.17 42.42 18.10
C ALA A 344 30.34 42.98 18.91
N ASN A 345 31.15 42.11 19.52
CA ASN A 345 32.40 42.44 20.18
C ASN A 345 33.57 42.00 19.27
N ALA A 346 34.63 42.80 19.20
CA ALA A 346 35.87 42.40 18.53
C ALA A 346 36.51 41.21 19.27
N MET A 347 36.12 39.99 18.91
CA MET A 347 36.72 38.76 19.43
C MET A 347 38.20 38.72 19.09
N THR A 348 39.04 38.43 20.09
CA THR A 348 40.46 38.17 19.86
C THR A 348 40.64 36.92 19.01
N LEU A 349 41.84 36.73 18.44
CA LEU A 349 42.15 35.51 17.72
C LEU A 349 42.03 34.27 18.63
N LYS A 350 42.45 34.41 19.89
CA LYS A 350 42.29 33.42 20.95
C LYS A 350 40.82 33.03 21.15
N ASP A 351 39.93 34.02 21.28
CA ASP A 351 38.49 33.76 21.47
C ASP A 351 37.87 33.03 20.27
N LYS A 352 38.28 33.38 19.04
CA LYS A 352 37.80 32.71 17.81
C LYS A 352 38.24 31.26 17.76
N PHE A 353 39.50 30.98 18.11
CA PHE A 353 40.02 29.61 18.15
C PHE A 353 39.44 28.79 19.30
N ASN A 354 39.22 29.38 20.48
CA ASN A 354 38.52 28.72 21.59
C ASN A 354 37.10 28.33 21.19
N ARG A 355 36.36 29.25 20.55
CA ARG A 355 35.02 28.97 20.02
C ARG A 355 35.04 27.84 18.98
N TRP A 356 36.01 27.84 18.05
CA TRP A 356 36.17 26.75 17.09
C TRP A 356 36.49 25.42 17.79
N TYR A 357 37.42 25.45 18.74
CA TYR A 357 37.84 24.27 19.49
C TYR A 357 36.68 23.63 20.25
N ASP A 358 35.88 24.42 20.96
CA ASP A 358 34.73 23.92 21.72
C ASP A 358 33.66 23.25 20.84
N VAL A 359 33.63 23.57 19.55
CA VAL A 359 32.72 22.96 18.56
C VAL A 359 33.29 21.69 17.95
N TYR A 360 34.58 21.69 17.56
CA TYR A 360 35.15 20.64 16.72
C TYR A 360 36.06 19.65 17.47
N ALA A 361 36.48 19.94 18.70
CA ALA A 361 37.49 19.17 19.42
C ALA A 361 37.13 17.69 19.63
N GLU A 362 35.85 17.35 19.79
CA GLU A 362 35.43 15.96 19.97
C GLU A 362 35.62 15.09 18.71
N GLY A 363 35.65 15.69 17.52
CA GLY A 363 35.98 14.99 16.26
C GLY A 363 37.48 14.81 16.03
N ILE A 364 38.33 15.34 16.91
CA ILE A 364 39.78 15.33 16.80
C ILE A 364 40.35 14.28 17.75
N ARG A 365 41.34 13.50 17.27
CA ARG A 365 42.09 12.52 18.09
C ARG A 365 42.69 13.18 19.33
N ASP A 366 42.74 12.44 20.44
CA ASP A 366 43.11 12.99 21.76
C ASP A 366 44.48 13.70 21.76
N GLU A 367 45.50 13.16 21.07
CA GLU A 367 46.81 13.80 21.01
C GLU A 367 46.77 15.15 20.30
N ALA A 368 46.13 15.20 19.13
CA ALA A 368 45.98 16.44 18.35
C ALA A 368 45.08 17.46 19.08
N ARG A 369 44.12 16.99 19.88
CA ARG A 369 43.27 17.85 20.71
C ARG A 369 44.08 18.56 21.81
N MET A 370 45.04 17.88 22.43
CA MET A 370 45.94 18.49 23.41
C MET A 370 46.90 19.50 22.76
N GLU A 371 47.47 19.15 21.61
CA GLU A 371 48.37 20.05 20.87
C GLU A 371 47.66 21.35 20.45
N ILE A 372 46.45 21.24 19.89
CA ILE A 372 45.67 22.42 19.50
C ILE A 372 45.32 23.26 20.74
N ARG A 373 44.98 22.66 21.89
CA ARG A 373 44.68 23.42 23.11
C ARG A 373 45.88 24.26 23.55
N ASN A 374 47.07 23.66 23.56
CA ASN A 374 48.31 24.37 23.90
C ASN A 374 48.56 25.54 22.94
N LEU A 375 48.37 25.34 21.63
CA LEU A 375 48.50 26.42 20.63
C LEU A 375 47.50 27.56 20.87
N ILE A 376 46.28 27.26 21.30
CA ILE A 376 45.27 28.28 21.61
C ILE A 376 45.64 29.04 22.89
N ASP A 377 46.18 28.36 23.90
CA ASP A 377 46.61 29.00 25.14
C ASP A 377 47.79 29.96 24.92
N GLU A 378 48.65 29.68 23.93
CA GLU A 378 49.75 30.55 23.47
C GLU A 378 49.31 31.79 22.67
N LEU A 379 48.07 31.82 22.14
CA LEU A 379 47.52 33.02 21.50
C LEU A 379 47.21 34.06 22.58
N GLU A 380 47.68 35.30 22.41
CA GLU A 380 47.34 36.43 23.30
C GLU A 380 45.87 36.87 23.15
#